data_AF-A0A2E8BUY9-F1
#
_entry.id   AF-A0A2E8BUY9-F1
#
_cell.length_a   1.000
_cell.length_b   1.000
_cell.length_c   1.000
_cell.angle_alpha   90.00
_cell.angle_beta   90.00
_cell.angle_gamma   90.00
#
_symmetry.space_group_name_H-M   'P 1'
#
loop_
_entity.id
_entity.type
_entity.pdbx_description
1 polymer ?
#
loop_
_entity_poly.entity_id
_entity_poly.type
_entity_poly.pdbx_seq_one_letter_code
_entity_poly.pdbx_strand_id
1 'polypeptide(L)'
;MVGYLNSGAGITSDELRRVMIQYPSTAAVRQHRMGNGNFGVIQVSMIGVLSASDSSDVRYQVLIDFRNFPASMPIAYIRSPSSSEIRHCNIYRNDRYALAPNIDLCAICVGSYQSSYVNLPESREMRLGCFLNQIQYILSNPNPNSKAR
;
A
#
# COMPACT_ATOMS: atom_id res chain seq x y z
N MET A 1 -21.98 11.78 3.08
CA MET A 1 -21.83 11.31 1.68
C MET A 1 -21.44 9.85 1.76
N VAL A 2 -22.37 8.94 1.52
CA VAL A 2 -22.19 7.49 1.75
C VAL A 2 -21.39 6.92 0.58
N GLY A 3 -20.18 6.42 0.84
CA GLY A 3 -19.38 5.72 -0.15
C GLY A 3 -20.03 4.38 -0.49
N TYR A 4 -20.77 4.33 -1.60
CA TYR A 4 -21.47 3.11 -2.02
C TYR A 4 -20.46 2.01 -2.38
N LEU A 5 -20.63 0.82 -1.80
CA LEU A 5 -19.90 -0.41 -2.16
C LEU A 5 -20.02 -0.78 -3.65
N ASN A 6 -20.96 -0.18 -4.38
CA ASN A 6 -21.27 -0.44 -5.79
C ASN A 6 -20.30 0.21 -6.80
N SER A 7 -19.22 0.88 -6.38
CA SER A 7 -18.24 1.46 -7.30
C SER A 7 -17.36 0.44 -8.04
N GLY A 8 -17.54 -0.86 -7.77
CA GLY A 8 -16.76 -1.94 -8.37
C GLY A 8 -15.33 -2.03 -7.84
N ALA A 9 -14.56 -2.94 -8.42
CA ALA A 9 -13.19 -3.19 -8.01
C ALA A 9 -12.22 -2.05 -8.40
N GLY A 10 -11.15 -1.84 -7.63
CA GLY A 10 -10.17 -0.76 -7.86
C GLY A 10 -10.52 0.55 -7.15
N ILE A 11 -9.67 1.56 -7.32
CA ILE A 11 -9.84 2.92 -6.77
C ILE A 11 -10.55 3.81 -7.78
N THR A 12 -11.61 4.50 -7.34
CA THR A 12 -12.32 5.49 -8.16
C THR A 12 -11.52 6.78 -8.30
N SER A 13 -11.86 7.61 -9.28
CA SER A 13 -11.23 8.94 -9.45
C SER A 13 -11.42 9.86 -8.23
N ASP A 14 -12.56 9.77 -7.55
CA ASP A 14 -12.85 10.59 -6.37
C ASP A 14 -12.06 10.12 -5.14
N GLU A 15 -11.94 8.81 -4.94
CA GLU A 15 -11.07 8.25 -3.90
C GLU A 15 -9.61 8.59 -4.17
N LEU A 16 -9.13 8.46 -5.41
CA LEU A 16 -7.78 8.86 -5.79
C LEU A 16 -7.53 10.33 -5.46
N ARG A 17 -8.49 11.22 -5.77
CA ARG A 17 -8.39 12.65 -5.44
C ARG A 17 -8.30 12.88 -3.93
N ARG A 18 -9.07 12.14 -3.12
CA ARG A 18 -8.97 12.22 -1.65
C ARG A 18 -7.61 11.75 -1.14
N VAL A 19 -7.09 10.64 -1.69
CA VAL A 19 -5.76 10.15 -1.33
C VAL A 19 -4.69 11.19 -1.71
N MET A 20 -4.80 11.85 -2.86
CA MET A 20 -3.88 12.92 -3.26
C MET A 20 -3.89 14.13 -2.31
N ILE A 21 -5.00 14.43 -1.65
CA ILE A 21 -5.06 15.51 -0.64
C ILE A 21 -4.19 15.14 0.57
N GLN A 22 -4.26 13.88 1.04
CA GLN A 22 -3.46 13.42 2.18
C GLN A 22 -2.01 13.08 1.79
N TYR A 23 -1.82 12.59 0.57
CA TYR A 23 -0.54 12.14 0.02
C TYR A 23 -0.34 12.74 -1.39
N PRO A 24 0.16 13.99 -1.51
CA PRO A 24 0.29 14.69 -2.79
C PRO A 24 1.19 14.01 -3.84
N SER A 25 2.05 13.08 -3.40
CA SER A 25 2.89 12.25 -4.27
C SER A 25 2.14 11.13 -4.98
N THR A 26 0.85 10.94 -4.67
CA THR A 26 0.03 9.86 -5.20
C THR A 26 -0.19 10.02 -6.70
N ALA A 27 0.02 8.94 -7.45
CA ALA A 27 -0.27 8.87 -8.88
C ALA A 27 -0.85 7.51 -9.23
N ALA A 28 -1.85 7.48 -10.12
CA ALA A 28 -2.34 6.22 -10.67
C ALA A 28 -1.34 5.63 -11.67
N VAL A 29 -1.13 4.31 -11.63
CA VAL A 29 -0.33 3.61 -12.63
C VAL A 29 -1.24 3.29 -13.82
N ARG A 30 -1.10 4.08 -14.89
CA ARG A 30 -2.04 4.09 -16.03
C ARG A 30 -2.20 2.72 -16.71
N GLN A 31 -1.14 1.91 -16.74
CA GLN A 31 -1.17 0.54 -17.30
C GLN A 31 -2.11 -0.40 -16.53
N HIS A 32 -2.49 -0.05 -15.30
CA HIS A 32 -3.43 -0.80 -14.47
C HIS A 32 -4.81 -0.14 -14.40
N ARG A 33 -5.20 0.63 -15.42
CA ARG A 33 -6.60 1.05 -15.61
C ARG A 33 -7.46 -0.20 -15.81
N MET A 34 -8.55 -0.31 -15.06
CA MET A 34 -9.46 -1.46 -15.11
C MET A 34 -10.59 -1.22 -16.12
N GLY A 35 -11.24 -2.30 -16.58
CA GLY A 35 -12.32 -2.22 -17.56
C GLY A 35 -13.56 -1.43 -17.10
N ASN A 36 -13.75 -1.28 -15.79
CA ASN A 36 -14.79 -0.43 -15.19
C ASN A 36 -14.38 1.05 -15.04
N GLY A 37 -13.18 1.44 -15.51
CA GLY A 37 -12.66 2.80 -15.43
C GLY A 37 -11.93 3.14 -14.12
N ASN A 38 -11.91 2.25 -13.12
CA ASN A 38 -11.15 2.43 -11.88
C ASN A 38 -9.64 2.17 -12.07
N PHE A 39 -8.85 2.54 -11.05
CA PHE A 39 -7.41 2.32 -11.02
C PHE A 39 -7.08 1.10 -10.15
N GLY A 40 -6.48 0.09 -10.76
CA GLY A 40 -6.07 -1.13 -10.07
C GLY A 40 -4.78 -0.97 -9.28
N VAL A 41 -3.91 -0.03 -9.65
CA VAL A 41 -2.65 0.23 -8.94
C VAL A 41 -2.42 1.74 -8.83
N ILE A 42 -2.00 2.18 -7.66
CA ILE A 42 -1.45 3.52 -7.45
C ILE A 42 -0.02 3.42 -6.94
N GLN A 43 0.72 4.50 -7.14
CA GLN A 43 2.01 4.75 -6.53
C GLN A 43 1.89 5.92 -5.57
N VAL A 44 2.55 5.86 -4.42
CA VAL A 44 2.61 6.93 -3.43
C VAL A 44 3.97 6.94 -2.75
N SER A 45 4.49 8.12 -2.45
CA SER A 45 5.72 8.26 -1.65
C SER A 45 5.35 8.41 -0.17
N MET A 46 5.90 7.54 0.68
CA MET A 46 5.74 7.57 2.14
C MET A 46 7.10 7.70 2.83
N ILE A 47 7.15 8.37 3.97
CA ILE A 47 8.37 8.48 4.78
C ILE A 47 8.31 7.40 5.86
N GLY A 48 9.33 6.55 5.93
CA GLY A 48 9.53 5.60 7.01
C GLY A 48 10.91 5.79 7.63
N VAL A 49 11.32 4.82 8.44
CA VAL A 49 12.66 4.78 9.05
C VAL A 49 13.55 3.73 8.41
N LEU A 50 14.86 3.85 8.55
CA LEU A 50 15.79 2.90 7.96
C LEU A 50 15.66 1.49 8.55
N SER A 51 15.58 1.39 9.88
CA SER A 51 15.49 0.11 10.60
C SER A 51 14.96 0.28 12.03
N ALA A 52 14.74 -0.82 12.75
CA ALA A 52 14.33 -0.77 14.15
C ALA A 52 15.34 -0.07 15.08
N SER A 53 16.63 -0.07 14.73
CA SER A 53 17.71 0.53 15.51
C SER A 53 18.20 1.87 14.95
N ASP A 54 17.66 2.31 13.82
CA ASP A 54 18.06 3.54 13.14
C ASP A 54 16.81 4.25 12.59
N SER A 55 16.44 5.34 13.27
CA SER A 55 15.26 6.15 12.96
C SER A 55 15.50 7.19 11.86
N SER A 56 16.61 7.11 11.13
CA SER A 56 16.87 8.00 9.99
C SER A 56 15.77 7.85 8.94
N ASP A 57 15.26 8.99 8.46
CA ASP A 57 14.18 9.02 7.49
C ASP A 57 14.58 8.37 6.15
N VAL A 58 13.74 7.47 5.67
CA VAL A 58 13.85 6.86 4.34
C VAL A 58 12.58 7.14 3.57
N ARG A 59 12.73 7.68 2.36
CA ARG A 59 11.61 7.87 1.43
C ARG A 59 11.36 6.59 0.65
N TYR A 60 10.20 5.98 0.87
CA TYR A 60 9.74 4.80 0.16
C TYR A 60 8.80 5.19 -0.98
N GLN A 61 9.07 4.70 -2.19
CA GLN A 61 8.10 4.69 -3.27
C GLN A 61 7.29 3.40 -3.18
N VAL A 62 6.04 3.53 -2.77
CA VAL A 62 5.13 2.42 -2.51
C VAL A 62 4.19 2.23 -3.70
N LEU A 63 4.10 1.02 -4.23
CA LEU A 63 3.02 0.60 -5.13
C LEU A 63 1.96 -0.11 -4.31
N ILE A 64 0.68 0.20 -4.54
CA ILE A 64 -0.44 -0.43 -3.84
C ILE A 64 -1.38 -1.04 -4.87
N ASP A 65 -1.62 -2.35 -4.73
CA ASP A 65 -2.53 -3.14 -5.56
C ASP A 65 -3.94 -3.13 -4.98
N PHE A 66 -4.84 -2.46 -5.70
CA PHE A 66 -6.25 -2.32 -5.41
C PHE A 66 -7.14 -3.13 -6.36
N ARG A 67 -6.59 -4.01 -7.21
CA ARG A 67 -7.38 -4.75 -8.21
C ARG A 67 -8.52 -5.56 -7.61
N ASN A 68 -8.42 -5.97 -6.34
CA ASN A 68 -9.46 -6.69 -5.60
C ASN A 68 -10.15 -5.85 -4.52
N PHE A 69 -9.79 -4.58 -4.34
CA PHE A 69 -10.45 -3.67 -3.40
C PHE A 69 -11.84 -3.30 -3.93
N PRO A 70 -12.92 -3.35 -3.12
CA PRO A 70 -12.93 -3.44 -1.66
C PRO A 70 -13.23 -4.84 -1.13
N ALA A 71 -13.29 -5.85 -2.01
CA ALA A 71 -13.59 -7.23 -1.66
C ALA A 71 -12.49 -7.86 -0.80
N SER A 72 -11.23 -7.45 -1.01
CA SER A 72 -10.10 -7.82 -0.15
C SER A 72 -9.29 -6.60 0.27
N MET A 73 -8.48 -6.79 1.32
CA MET A 73 -7.45 -5.82 1.69
C MET A 73 -6.47 -5.63 0.52
N PRO A 74 -6.07 -4.39 0.22
CA PRO A 74 -5.01 -4.12 -0.76
C PRO A 74 -3.67 -4.70 -0.32
N ILE A 75 -2.73 -4.83 -1.26
CA ILE A 75 -1.36 -5.26 -0.97
C ILE A 75 -0.40 -4.13 -1.35
N ALA A 76 0.57 -3.85 -0.49
CA ALA A 76 1.54 -2.78 -0.70
C ALA A 76 2.96 -3.33 -0.90
N TYR A 77 3.71 -2.67 -1.78
CA TYR A 77 5.03 -3.08 -2.24
C TYR A 77 5.97 -1.89 -2.30
N ILE A 78 7.24 -2.09 -1.97
CA ILE A 78 8.29 -1.11 -2.19
C ILE A 78 8.87 -1.30 -3.58
N ARG A 79 8.86 -0.20 -4.35
CA ARG A 79 9.57 -0.07 -5.63
C ARG A 79 10.94 0.60 -5.48
N SER A 80 11.05 1.53 -4.55
CA SER A 80 12.30 2.23 -4.23
C SER A 80 12.33 2.56 -2.73
N PRO A 81 13.47 2.42 -2.03
CA PRO A 81 14.78 1.99 -2.54
C PRO A 81 14.83 0.51 -2.94
N SER A 82 15.93 0.05 -3.53
CA SER A 82 16.08 -1.33 -3.97
C SER A 82 16.19 -2.30 -2.77
N SER A 83 15.90 -3.59 -3.00
CA SER A 83 15.91 -4.62 -1.94
C SER A 83 17.21 -4.66 -1.13
N SER A 84 18.37 -4.46 -1.76
CA SER A 84 19.69 -4.47 -1.09
C SER A 84 19.92 -3.27 -0.17
N GLU A 85 19.25 -2.15 -0.42
CA GLU A 85 19.35 -0.91 0.36
C GLU A 85 18.37 -0.89 1.55
N ILE A 86 17.31 -1.70 1.49
CA ILE A 86 16.30 -1.78 2.54
C ILE A 86 16.86 -2.52 3.77
N ARG A 87 16.77 -1.88 4.94
CA ARG A 87 17.12 -2.49 6.25
C ARG A 87 15.91 -2.66 7.18
N HIS A 88 14.71 -2.41 6.66
CA HIS A 88 13.46 -2.44 7.42
C HIS A 88 12.92 -3.87 7.58
N CYS A 89 12.73 -4.34 8.82
CA CYS A 89 12.37 -5.74 9.13
C CYS A 89 10.94 -6.15 8.76
N ASN A 90 10.03 -5.20 8.53
CA ASN A 90 8.69 -5.48 7.99
C ASN A 90 8.62 -5.59 6.46
N ILE A 91 9.73 -5.46 5.74
CA ILE A 91 9.72 -5.44 4.28
C ILE A 91 10.42 -6.72 3.79
N TYR A 92 9.69 -7.53 3.02
CA TYR A 92 10.22 -8.77 2.46
C TYR A 92 11.38 -8.51 1.49
N ARG A 93 12.17 -9.54 1.18
CA ARG A 93 13.11 -9.47 0.05
C ARG A 93 12.36 -9.35 -1.27
N ASN A 94 13.07 -8.94 -2.32
CA ASN A 94 12.52 -8.81 -3.65
C ASN A 94 11.94 -10.14 -4.14
N ASP A 95 10.78 -10.04 -4.78
CA ASP A 95 10.10 -11.13 -5.47
C ASP A 95 9.35 -10.57 -6.69
N ARG A 96 8.83 -11.47 -7.53
CA ARG A 96 8.05 -11.14 -8.72
C ARG A 96 6.56 -11.31 -8.43
N TYR A 97 5.79 -10.28 -8.72
CA TYR A 97 4.35 -10.26 -8.48
C TYR A 97 3.58 -10.07 -9.78
N ALA A 98 2.38 -10.65 -9.83
CA ALA A 98 1.51 -10.59 -11.01
C ALA A 98 1.15 -9.16 -11.45
N LEU A 99 1.24 -8.17 -10.56
CA LEU A 99 1.00 -6.76 -10.91
C LEU A 99 2.16 -6.17 -11.74
N ALA A 100 3.39 -6.62 -11.55
CA ALA A 100 4.57 -6.09 -12.22
C ALA A 100 5.61 -7.22 -12.41
N PRO A 101 5.39 -8.15 -13.36
CA PRO A 101 6.20 -9.36 -13.48
C PRO A 101 7.66 -9.10 -13.88
N ASN A 102 7.95 -7.91 -14.42
CA ASN A 102 9.27 -7.49 -14.89
C ASN A 102 9.96 -6.49 -13.96
N ILE A 103 9.40 -6.27 -12.76
CA ILE A 103 9.95 -5.32 -11.78
C ILE A 103 10.07 -6.06 -10.45
N ASP A 104 11.28 -6.04 -9.88
CA ASP A 104 11.53 -6.55 -8.55
C ASP A 104 10.86 -5.63 -7.52
N LEU A 105 10.00 -6.20 -6.69
CA LEU A 105 9.26 -5.49 -5.65
C LEU A 105 9.46 -6.17 -4.31
N CYS A 106 9.42 -5.39 -3.23
CA CYS A 106 9.48 -5.92 -1.87
C CYS A 106 8.12 -5.75 -1.20
N ALA A 107 7.41 -6.84 -0.88
CA ALA A 107 6.12 -6.73 -0.21
C ALA A 107 6.26 -6.17 1.21
N ILE A 108 5.27 -5.41 1.67
CA ILE A 108 5.20 -4.93 3.05
C ILE A 108 4.41 -5.95 3.89
N CYS A 109 5.04 -6.45 4.95
CA CYS A 109 4.39 -7.32 5.92
C CYS A 109 3.52 -6.49 6.88
N VAL A 110 2.21 -6.70 6.82
CA VAL A 110 1.23 -6.05 7.71
C VAL A 110 0.93 -6.84 8.98
N GLY A 111 1.59 -7.98 9.20
CA GLY A 111 1.39 -8.84 10.36
C GLY A 111 -0.07 -9.30 10.52
N SER A 112 -0.60 -9.24 11.74
CA SER A 112 -1.98 -9.65 12.06
C SER A 112 -3.04 -8.61 11.66
N TYR A 113 -2.66 -7.49 11.03
CA TYR A 113 -3.60 -6.42 10.68
C TYR A 113 -4.74 -6.88 9.76
N GLN A 114 -4.52 -7.93 8.96
CA GLN A 114 -5.56 -8.52 8.13
C GLN A 114 -6.84 -8.84 8.94
N SER A 115 -6.70 -9.36 10.17
CA SER A 115 -7.82 -9.66 11.05
C SER A 115 -8.55 -8.40 11.53
N SER A 116 -7.83 -7.30 11.75
CA SER A 116 -8.45 -6.01 12.09
C SER A 116 -9.16 -5.41 10.87
N TYR A 117 -8.56 -5.52 9.69
CA TYR A 117 -9.10 -4.96 8.45
C TYR A 117 -10.46 -5.56 8.08
N VAL A 118 -10.62 -6.88 8.19
CA VAL A 118 -11.89 -7.55 7.86
C VAL A 118 -13.04 -7.15 8.78
N ASN A 119 -12.74 -6.70 9.99
CA ASN A 119 -13.72 -6.23 10.97
C ASN A 119 -14.03 -4.74 10.84
N LEU A 120 -13.35 -4.01 9.94
CA LEU A 120 -13.72 -2.63 9.64
C LEU A 120 -15.09 -2.58 8.97
N PRO A 121 -15.91 -1.55 9.26
CA PRO A 121 -17.12 -1.25 8.51
C PRO A 121 -16.91 -1.38 7.00
N GLU A 122 -17.94 -1.84 6.30
CA GLU A 122 -17.95 -1.98 4.85
C GLU A 122 -18.08 -0.61 4.14
N SER A 123 -17.26 0.35 4.56
CA SER A 123 -17.12 1.66 3.95
C SER A 123 -15.79 1.69 3.23
N ARG A 124 -15.83 1.94 1.92
CA ARG A 124 -14.62 2.05 1.09
C ARG A 124 -13.70 3.16 1.60
N GLU A 125 -14.27 4.31 1.97
CA GLU A 125 -13.53 5.46 2.51
C GLU A 125 -12.79 5.08 3.80
N MET A 126 -13.49 4.44 4.74
CA MET A 126 -12.89 4.01 6.00
C MET A 126 -11.80 2.96 5.78
N ARG A 127 -12.09 1.93 4.98
CA ARG A 127 -11.13 0.86 4.66
C ARG A 127 -9.87 1.38 3.96
N LEU A 128 -10.04 2.30 3.01
CA LEU A 128 -8.92 2.94 2.30
C LEU A 128 -8.07 3.77 3.26
N GLY A 129 -8.68 4.64 4.07
CA GLY A 129 -7.98 5.47 5.03
C GLY A 129 -7.24 4.64 6.09
N CYS A 130 -7.90 3.65 6.68
CA CYS A 130 -7.30 2.73 7.66
C CYS A 130 -6.11 1.97 7.06
N PHE A 131 -6.22 1.47 5.83
CA PHE A 131 -5.12 0.76 5.16
C PHE A 131 -3.92 1.66 4.91
N LEU A 132 -4.12 2.86 4.36
CA LEU A 132 -3.02 3.80 4.10
C LEU A 132 -2.31 4.21 5.39
N ASN A 133 -3.08 4.49 6.44
CA ASN A 133 -2.53 4.76 7.76
C ASN A 133 -1.75 3.58 8.32
N GLN A 134 -2.21 2.34 8.09
CA GLN A 134 -1.48 1.15 8.52
C GLN A 134 -0.13 1.00 7.81
N ILE A 135 -0.08 1.23 6.50
CA ILE A 135 1.18 1.17 5.75
C ILE A 135 2.15 2.24 6.28
N GLN A 136 1.67 3.48 6.44
CA GLN A 136 2.45 4.56 7.03
C GLN A 136 2.96 4.20 8.44
N TYR A 137 2.09 3.63 9.29
CA TYR A 137 2.46 3.20 10.63
C TYR A 137 3.56 2.13 10.61
N ILE A 138 3.44 1.11 9.75
CA ILE A 138 4.46 0.04 9.63
C ILE A 138 5.80 0.60 9.20
N LEU A 139 5.82 1.49 8.21
CA LEU A 139 7.06 2.09 7.71
C LEU A 139 7.73 3.00 8.75
N SER A 140 6.96 3.60 9.65
CA SER A 140 7.49 4.43 10.74
C SER A 140 7.81 3.65 12.02
N ASN A 141 7.23 2.46 12.20
CA ASN A 141 7.35 1.66 13.43
C ASN A 141 7.73 0.22 13.10
N PRO A 142 9.01 -0.03 12.79
CA PRO A 142 9.50 -1.37 12.49
C PRO A 142 9.23 -2.31 13.67
N ASN A 143 8.66 -3.48 13.40
CA ASN A 143 8.48 -4.55 14.37
C ASN A 143 9.71 -5.48 14.34
N PRO A 144 10.60 -5.43 15.35
CA PRO A 144 11.83 -6.24 15.36
C PRO A 144 11.57 -7.75 15.31
N ASN A 145 10.37 -8.19 15.68
CA ASN A 145 9.95 -9.61 15.65
C ASN A 145 9.37 -10.04 14.29
N SER A 146 9.29 -9.14 13.32
CA SER A 146 8.86 -9.47 11.96
C SER A 146 9.85 -10.43 11.30
N LYS A 147 9.33 -11.52 10.73
CA LYS A 147 10.12 -12.52 9.99
C LYS A 147 10.19 -12.24 8.47
N ALA A 148 9.87 -11.01 8.05
CA ALA A 148 9.78 -10.70 6.63
C ALA A 148 11.15 -10.70 5.93
N ARG A 149 12.22 -10.36 6.66
CA ARG A 149 13.55 -10.18 6.08
C ARG A 149 14.61 -11.04 6.76
#